data_AF-D6RP04-F1
#
_entry.id   AF-D6RP04-F1
#
_cell.length_a   1.000
_cell.length_b   1.000
_cell.length_c   1.000
_cell.angle_alpha   90.00
_cell.angle_beta   90.00
_cell.angle_gamma   90.00
#
_symmetry.space_group_name_H-M   'P 1'
#
loop_
_entity.id
_entity.type
_entity.pdbx_description
1 polymer ?
#
loop_
_entity_poly.entity_id
_entity_poly.type
_entity_poly.pdbx_seq_one_letter_code
_entity_poly.pdbx_strand_id
1 'polypeptide(L)'
;MVFYQHGHLEDSRYQAPSQGPSLSARATSPEQRQSALMAPTQLDGQSSALPLFDVDAHGFVMSTLQKCCRTLHSVSKDREVWLSLLRRYCDTVIPRPFFLPKPVKLCSGDELEARVVQWWTGWEGLRSTVQTFTTDGSIPDIWGPLCHFPGDQFFLYARLDGTIFYCDPRQPSAPMHLLVPSPYSSNSHVDVCVALDLLGTQCIDGVAPLSSECSFENRLFPPVFRLAVCRDDWITSSVEIWEIRTELEGRRTIGYSASLLKSFVDDISATCCSLLGNHVAYGTQPLAHKTRIVDWTSVSDGEPVRGIDIAIGGPDYILLLPHRRILILRNYIYISDWSTWNPSDPPSSHSPIRAQWKSLEGYDQPHSFAVPFYIDNSIRLVLYGLALTGLIISTDPDLAVPASVELTQLAECRAPILTDERWFGYRKGVTKQKQRAQLLCYKWPGDSLPEASFSEVELPMGAAYTIYVDKAHPRSRVVLFINGRPCKTVFFG
;
A
#
# COMPACT_ATOMS: atom_id res chain seq x y z
N MET A 1 5.03 48.22 2.35
CA MET A 1 6.02 47.91 3.41
C MET A 1 6.08 46.40 3.50
N VAL A 2 7.14 45.66 3.21
CA VAL A 2 8.56 45.90 2.92
C VAL A 2 8.97 44.78 1.96
N PHE A 3 9.65 45.11 0.86
CA PHE A 3 10.31 44.13 -0.01
C PHE A 3 11.69 43.79 0.57
N TYR A 4 12.09 42.53 0.53
CA TYR A 4 13.51 42.17 0.59
C TYR A 4 13.87 41.27 -0.60
N GLN A 5 14.51 41.90 -1.58
CA GLN A 5 15.43 41.29 -2.54
C GLN A 5 16.80 41.15 -1.87
N HIS A 6 17.46 40.01 -2.05
CA HIS A 6 18.92 39.97 -2.06
C HIS A 6 19.38 39.10 -3.23
N GLY A 7 20.29 39.67 -4.02
CA GLY A 7 20.95 39.02 -5.13
C GLY A 7 22.47 39.07 -4.97
N HIS A 8 23.08 38.16 -5.72
CA HIS A 8 24.36 38.24 -6.43
C HIS A 8 25.72 37.90 -5.76
N LEU A 9 26.41 36.99 -6.50
CA LEU A 9 27.84 36.91 -6.87
C LEU A 9 28.82 36.44 -5.76
N GLU A 10 29.85 35.62 -5.99
CA GLU A 10 30.55 35.20 -7.21
C GLU A 10 31.47 33.99 -6.90
N ASP A 11 31.82 33.24 -7.95
CA ASP A 11 33.08 32.52 -8.24
C ASP A 11 33.92 31.84 -7.13
N SER A 12 34.23 30.55 -7.37
CA SER A 12 35.63 30.15 -7.55
C SER A 12 35.81 28.75 -8.17
N ARG A 13 36.71 28.74 -9.14
CA ARG A 13 37.24 27.62 -9.93
C ARG A 13 37.97 26.62 -9.04
N TYR A 14 37.91 25.33 -9.36
CA TYR A 14 39.05 24.44 -9.13
C TYR A 14 39.16 23.35 -10.22
N GLN A 15 40.42 23.07 -10.55
CA GLN A 15 40.94 22.43 -11.75
C GLN A 15 40.88 20.90 -11.73
N ALA A 16 40.86 20.30 -12.92
CA ALA A 16 41.22 18.92 -13.19
C ALA A 16 42.75 18.74 -13.33
N PRO A 17 43.25 17.50 -13.12
CA PRO A 17 44.23 16.88 -14.04
C PRO A 17 43.83 15.42 -14.38
N SER A 18 43.74 15.01 -15.65
CA SER A 18 44.79 14.56 -16.58
C SER A 18 45.36 13.14 -16.36
N GLN A 19 44.93 12.23 -17.25
CA GLN A 19 45.68 11.21 -18.02
C GLN A 19 46.63 10.17 -17.37
N GLY A 20 46.24 8.88 -17.54
CA GLY A 20 47.04 7.78 -18.13
C GLY A 20 47.88 6.91 -17.19
N PRO A 21 48.35 5.69 -17.62
CA PRO A 21 48.19 5.02 -18.91
C PRO A 21 47.68 3.56 -18.85
N SER A 22 47.53 3.01 -20.05
CA SER A 22 47.24 1.64 -20.48
C SER A 22 48.28 0.59 -20.08
N LEU A 23 47.86 -0.68 -20.11
CA LEU A 23 48.58 -1.95 -20.43
C LEU A 23 47.60 -3.08 -20.01
N SER A 24 47.45 -4.25 -20.62
CA SER A 24 47.92 -4.92 -21.82
C SER A 24 47.23 -6.29 -21.79
N ALA A 25 46.93 -6.83 -22.97
CA ALA A 25 46.22 -8.07 -23.16
C ALA A 25 46.99 -9.31 -22.68
N ARG A 26 46.27 -10.37 -22.32
CA ARG A 26 46.74 -11.74 -22.60
C ARG A 26 45.56 -12.68 -22.83
N ALA A 27 45.40 -13.04 -24.10
CA ALA A 27 44.68 -14.21 -24.53
C ALA A 27 45.57 -15.45 -24.35
N THR A 28 44.99 -16.55 -23.88
CA THR A 28 45.44 -17.92 -24.15
C THR A 28 44.22 -18.85 -24.11
N SER A 29 43.83 -19.35 -25.27
CA SER A 29 43.25 -20.69 -25.48
C SER A 29 44.29 -21.50 -26.28
N PRO A 30 44.06 -22.75 -26.72
CA PRO A 30 43.00 -23.73 -26.41
C PRO A 30 43.58 -25.15 -26.16
N GLU A 31 42.71 -26.17 -26.30
CA GLU A 31 43.00 -27.61 -26.46
C GLU A 31 43.11 -28.41 -25.15
N GLN A 32 42.58 -29.63 -24.99
CA GLN A 32 41.84 -30.59 -25.81
C GLN A 32 41.45 -31.73 -24.83
N ARG A 33 40.28 -32.37 -25.00
CA ARG A 33 40.12 -33.86 -25.05
C ARG A 33 38.66 -34.32 -24.87
N GLN A 34 38.13 -34.82 -25.99
CA GLN A 34 37.48 -36.12 -26.19
C GLN A 34 36.37 -36.61 -25.24
N SER A 35 35.17 -36.56 -25.80
CA SER A 35 34.16 -37.63 -25.94
C SER A 35 34.36 -38.96 -25.19
N ALA A 36 33.35 -39.33 -24.41
CA ALA A 36 32.93 -40.72 -24.23
C ALA A 36 31.39 -40.78 -24.09
N LEU A 37 30.75 -41.47 -25.05
CA LEU A 37 29.39 -42.01 -24.92
C LEU A 37 29.38 -43.11 -23.85
N MET A 38 28.31 -43.20 -23.04
CA MET A 38 27.65 -44.47 -22.66
C MET A 38 26.30 -44.22 -21.95
N ALA A 39 25.25 -44.81 -22.55
CA ALA A 39 24.01 -45.40 -22.03
C ALA A 39 23.05 -44.64 -21.05
N PRO A 40 21.72 -44.73 -21.28
CA PRO A 40 20.69 -44.20 -20.39
C PRO A 40 20.33 -45.21 -19.29
N THR A 41 20.48 -44.82 -18.03
CA THR A 41 19.97 -45.57 -16.89
C THR A 41 18.50 -45.22 -16.66
N GLN A 42 17.63 -46.22 -16.72
CA GLN A 42 16.25 -46.14 -16.22
C GLN A 42 16.28 -45.78 -14.73
N LEU A 43 15.55 -44.72 -14.35
CA LEU A 43 15.25 -44.42 -12.95
C LEU A 43 13.77 -44.76 -12.71
N ASP A 44 13.58 -45.90 -12.06
CA ASP A 44 12.34 -46.32 -11.43
C ASP A 44 11.90 -45.31 -10.36
N GLY A 45 10.58 -45.17 -10.26
CA GLY A 45 9.93 -44.29 -9.31
C GLY A 45 10.22 -44.68 -7.87
N GLN A 46 10.90 -43.78 -7.15
CA GLN A 46 10.81 -43.69 -5.71
C GLN A 46 10.49 -42.25 -5.30
N SER A 47 9.29 -42.11 -4.74
CA SER A 47 8.88 -41.00 -3.89
C SER A 47 9.95 -40.75 -2.84
N SER A 48 10.75 -39.71 -3.06
CA SER A 48 11.71 -39.20 -2.09
C SER A 48 11.28 -37.79 -1.71
N ALA A 49 11.14 -37.58 -0.40
CA ALA A 49 10.91 -36.28 0.18
C ALA A 49 11.98 -35.31 -0.35
N LEU A 50 11.54 -34.27 -1.07
CA LEU A 50 12.43 -33.24 -1.58
C LEU A 50 13.07 -32.50 -0.40
N PRO A 51 14.39 -32.28 -0.40
CA PRO A 51 15.05 -31.50 0.64
C PRO A 51 14.53 -30.06 0.62
N LEU A 52 14.56 -29.43 1.79
CA LEU A 52 14.22 -28.03 2.01
C LEU A 52 15.22 -27.17 1.21
N PHE A 53 14.85 -26.80 -0.02
CA PHE A 53 15.64 -25.88 -0.84
C PHE A 53 15.42 -24.45 -0.37
N ASP A 54 16.48 -23.65 -0.50
CA ASP A 54 16.54 -22.23 -0.17
C ASP A 54 15.44 -21.42 -0.88
N VAL A 55 14.93 -20.36 -0.25
CA VAL A 55 13.72 -19.62 -0.71
C VAL A 55 13.92 -19.01 -2.11
N ASP A 56 15.14 -18.58 -2.44
CA ASP A 56 15.53 -18.10 -3.77
C ASP A 56 15.39 -19.17 -4.86
N ALA A 57 15.50 -20.45 -4.50
CA ALA A 57 15.44 -21.55 -5.46
C ALA A 57 14.01 -21.83 -5.91
N HIS A 58 12.97 -21.62 -5.11
CA HIS A 58 11.65 -22.17 -5.44
C HIS A 58 10.94 -21.46 -6.61
N GLY A 59 10.99 -20.12 -6.69
CA GLY A 59 10.47 -19.38 -7.84
C GLY A 59 11.28 -19.63 -9.12
N PHE A 60 12.60 -19.70 -8.99
CA PHE A 60 13.52 -19.97 -10.10
C PHE A 60 13.42 -21.41 -10.60
N VAL A 61 13.25 -22.38 -9.70
CA VAL A 61 13.07 -23.80 -10.00
C VAL A 61 11.76 -24.03 -10.75
N MET A 62 10.66 -23.36 -10.37
CA MET A 62 9.40 -23.46 -11.15
C MET A 62 9.56 -22.93 -12.57
N SER A 63 10.22 -21.78 -12.75
CA SER A 63 10.53 -21.24 -14.08
C SER A 63 11.48 -22.16 -14.89
N THR A 64 12.37 -22.88 -14.20
CA THR A 64 13.30 -23.83 -14.83
C THR A 64 12.58 -25.12 -15.24
N LEU A 65 11.69 -25.65 -14.39
CA LEU A 65 10.88 -26.85 -14.68
C LEU A 65 9.98 -26.65 -15.90
N GLN A 66 9.45 -25.43 -16.10
CA GLN A 66 8.70 -25.05 -17.29
C GLN A 66 9.50 -25.19 -18.59
N LYS A 67 10.83 -25.11 -18.53
CA LYS A 67 11.73 -25.22 -19.69
C LYS A 67 12.23 -26.65 -19.92
N CYS A 68 12.00 -27.59 -18.99
CA CYS A 68 12.53 -28.95 -19.06
C CYS A 68 11.74 -29.85 -20.04
N CYS A 69 10.42 -29.97 -19.87
CA CYS A 69 9.57 -30.76 -20.78
C CYS A 69 8.10 -30.34 -20.71
N ARG A 70 7.30 -30.71 -21.72
CA ARG A 70 5.87 -30.36 -21.80
C ARG A 70 5.04 -30.85 -20.61
N THR A 71 5.38 -32.03 -20.08
CA THR A 71 4.69 -32.60 -18.91
C THR A 71 4.95 -31.77 -17.66
N LEU A 72 6.21 -31.44 -17.38
CA LEU A 72 6.57 -30.59 -16.24
C LEU A 72 6.02 -29.17 -16.39
N HIS A 73 6.00 -28.63 -17.63
CA HIS A 73 5.33 -27.37 -17.91
C HIS A 73 3.83 -27.44 -17.56
N SER A 74 3.12 -28.50 -17.97
CA SER A 74 1.70 -28.68 -17.64
C SER A 74 1.46 -28.81 -16.14
N VAL A 75 2.29 -29.57 -15.42
CA VAL A 75 2.16 -29.74 -13.96
C VAL A 75 2.51 -28.46 -13.21
N SER A 76 3.49 -27.69 -13.69
CA SER A 76 3.86 -26.41 -13.10
C SER A 76 2.78 -25.33 -13.24
N LYS A 77 1.77 -25.54 -14.10
CA LYS A 77 0.61 -24.66 -14.25
C LYS A 77 -0.60 -25.09 -13.42
N ASP A 78 -0.47 -26.18 -12.67
CA ASP A 78 -1.54 -26.65 -11.81
C ASP A 78 -1.85 -25.61 -10.73
N ARG A 79 -3.15 -25.31 -10.57
CA ARG A 79 -3.67 -24.37 -9.60
C ARG A 79 -3.27 -24.75 -8.16
N GLU A 80 -3.31 -26.04 -7.83
CA GLU A 80 -3.03 -26.50 -6.46
C GLU A 80 -1.56 -26.33 -6.09
N VAL A 81 -0.64 -26.40 -7.07
CA VAL A 81 0.78 -26.13 -6.86
C VAL A 81 0.98 -24.68 -6.43
N TRP A 82 0.44 -23.72 -7.20
CA TRP A 82 0.57 -22.29 -6.89
C TRP A 82 -0.18 -21.89 -5.62
N LEU A 83 -1.34 -22.48 -5.36
CA LEU A 83 -2.07 -22.26 -4.12
C LEU A 83 -1.30 -22.77 -2.90
N SER A 84 -0.65 -23.93 -3.02
CA SER A 84 0.20 -24.49 -1.95
C SER A 84 1.43 -23.64 -1.70
N LEU A 85 2.06 -23.09 -2.75
CA LEU A 85 3.16 -22.13 -2.62
C LEU A 85 2.70 -20.85 -1.93
N LEU A 86 1.55 -20.30 -2.34
CA LEU A 86 1.00 -19.09 -1.72
C LEU A 86 0.73 -19.32 -0.22
N ARG A 87 0.11 -20.45 0.15
CA ARG A 87 -0.11 -20.82 1.56
C ARG A 87 1.19 -20.94 2.37
N ARG A 88 2.26 -21.45 1.75
CA ARG A 88 3.55 -21.63 2.41
C ARG A 88 4.28 -20.30 2.63
N TYR A 89 4.19 -19.38 1.68
CA TYR A 89 4.97 -18.13 1.70
C TYR A 89 4.22 -16.92 2.27
N CYS A 90 2.88 -16.95 2.29
CA CYS A 90 2.12 -15.96 3.05
C CYS A 90 2.54 -16.01 4.52
N ASP A 91 2.68 -14.83 5.13
CA ASP A 91 3.08 -14.61 6.53
C ASP A 91 4.54 -14.93 6.87
N THR A 92 5.30 -15.55 5.96
CA THR A 92 6.72 -15.87 6.15
C THR A 92 7.63 -15.04 5.25
N VAL A 93 7.25 -14.84 3.99
CA VAL A 93 8.03 -14.07 3.01
C VAL A 93 7.16 -13.08 2.24
N ILE A 94 5.84 -13.35 2.15
CA ILE A 94 4.85 -12.45 1.56
C ILE A 94 4.07 -11.79 2.70
N PRO A 95 4.21 -10.47 2.91
CA PRO A 95 3.52 -9.74 3.95
C PRO A 95 2.04 -9.55 3.59
N ARG A 96 1.20 -9.41 4.63
CA ARG A 96 -0.20 -9.01 4.49
C ARG A 96 -0.36 -7.48 4.53
N PRO A 97 -1.39 -6.88 3.92
CA PRO A 97 -2.35 -7.54 3.06
C PRO A 97 -1.70 -7.94 1.71
N PHE A 98 -2.00 -9.17 1.26
CA PHE A 98 -1.65 -9.65 -0.07
C PHE A 98 -2.93 -10.07 -0.78
N PHE A 99 -3.59 -9.11 -1.43
CA PHE A 99 -4.90 -9.37 -2.02
C PHE A 99 -4.81 -10.00 -3.41
N LEU A 100 -5.70 -10.93 -3.72
CA LEU A 100 -5.96 -11.42 -5.07
C LEU A 100 -7.02 -10.54 -5.74
N PRO A 101 -7.10 -10.51 -7.07
CA PRO A 101 -8.12 -9.72 -7.78
C PRO A 101 -9.55 -10.27 -7.62
N LYS A 102 -9.70 -11.52 -7.15
CA LYS A 102 -10.98 -12.21 -6.96
C LYS A 102 -10.83 -13.33 -5.93
N PRO A 103 -11.93 -13.96 -5.46
CA PRO A 103 -11.87 -15.05 -4.50
C PRO A 103 -10.94 -16.19 -4.97
N VAL A 104 -10.16 -16.75 -4.04
CA VAL A 104 -9.17 -17.83 -4.32
C VAL A 104 -9.77 -18.97 -5.14
N LYS A 105 -11.02 -19.36 -4.84
CA LYS A 105 -11.75 -20.45 -5.54
C LYS A 105 -12.00 -20.16 -7.03
N LEU A 106 -11.97 -18.89 -7.42
CA LEU A 106 -12.19 -18.42 -8.80
C LEU A 106 -10.90 -18.07 -9.54
N CYS A 107 -9.75 -18.10 -8.85
CA CYS A 107 -8.44 -17.90 -9.45
C CYS A 107 -7.98 -19.16 -10.21
N SER A 108 -7.50 -18.97 -11.43
CA SER A 108 -6.80 -19.98 -12.22
C SER A 108 -5.36 -20.17 -11.72
N GLY A 109 -4.71 -21.26 -12.14
CA GLY A 109 -3.29 -21.48 -11.86
C GLY A 109 -2.41 -20.35 -12.41
N ASP A 110 -2.67 -19.89 -13.64
CA ASP A 110 -1.94 -18.78 -14.26
C ASP A 110 -2.09 -17.45 -13.48
N GLU A 111 -3.27 -17.19 -12.89
CA GLU A 111 -3.50 -15.98 -12.08
C GLU A 111 -2.76 -16.03 -10.75
N LEU A 112 -2.73 -17.20 -10.09
CA LEU A 112 -1.96 -17.39 -8.86
C LEU A 112 -0.46 -17.34 -9.13
N GLU A 113 0.01 -18.00 -10.19
CA GLU A 113 1.39 -17.91 -10.69
C GLU A 113 1.79 -16.47 -10.91
N ALA A 114 1.01 -15.73 -11.68
CA ALA A 114 1.25 -14.33 -11.98
C ALA A 114 1.45 -13.50 -10.71
N ARG A 115 0.57 -13.66 -9.70
CA ARG A 115 0.67 -12.91 -8.44
C ARG A 115 1.91 -13.29 -7.62
N VAL A 116 2.22 -14.58 -7.51
CA VAL A 116 3.40 -15.06 -6.76
C VAL A 116 4.70 -14.67 -7.46
N VAL A 117 4.79 -14.85 -8.78
CA VAL A 117 5.98 -14.49 -9.58
C VAL A 117 6.20 -12.98 -9.59
N GLN A 118 5.14 -12.19 -9.70
CA GLN A 118 5.22 -10.74 -9.62
C GLN A 118 5.81 -10.26 -8.29
N TRP A 119 5.50 -10.96 -7.21
CA TRP A 119 6.07 -10.66 -5.91
C TRP A 119 7.58 -10.91 -5.86
N TRP A 120 8.11 -11.92 -6.54
CA TRP A 120 9.56 -12.21 -6.59
C TRP A 120 10.34 -11.42 -7.63
N THR A 121 9.70 -11.07 -8.74
CA THR A 121 10.32 -10.23 -9.77
C THR A 121 10.44 -8.79 -9.31
N GLY A 122 11.51 -8.11 -9.69
CA GLY A 122 11.69 -6.68 -9.50
C GLY A 122 10.93 -5.89 -10.57
N TRP A 123 11.58 -4.85 -11.10
CA TRP A 123 11.10 -4.07 -12.24
C TRP A 123 11.60 -4.62 -13.58
N GLU A 124 12.24 -5.79 -13.61
CA GLU A 124 12.81 -6.35 -14.83
C GLU A 124 11.72 -6.68 -15.87
N GLY A 125 12.00 -6.36 -17.13
CA GLY A 125 11.09 -6.69 -18.24
C GLY A 125 9.89 -5.77 -18.39
N LEU A 126 9.80 -4.70 -17.58
CA LEU A 126 8.93 -3.57 -17.86
C LEU A 126 9.28 -2.94 -19.20
N ARG A 127 8.31 -2.90 -20.10
CA ARG A 127 8.34 -2.14 -21.34
C ARG A 127 7.43 -0.93 -21.17
N SER A 128 7.89 0.22 -21.65
CA SER A 128 7.02 1.40 -21.69
C SER A 128 5.92 1.16 -22.73
N THR A 129 4.68 0.98 -22.27
CA THR A 129 3.51 0.86 -23.15
C THR A 129 2.44 1.84 -22.68
N VAL A 130 2.53 3.06 -23.19
CA VAL A 130 1.57 4.13 -22.86
C VAL A 130 0.21 3.77 -23.44
N GLN A 131 -0.69 3.31 -22.58
CA GLN A 131 -2.13 3.38 -22.85
C GLN A 131 -2.66 4.68 -22.25
N THR A 132 -3.74 5.24 -22.79
CA THR A 132 -4.33 6.48 -22.29
C THR A 132 -5.83 6.29 -22.30
N PHE A 133 -6.45 6.68 -21.20
CA PHE A 133 -7.86 6.41 -20.95
C PHE A 133 -8.58 7.69 -20.56
N THR A 134 -9.37 8.25 -21.48
CA THR A 134 -10.35 9.28 -21.16
C THR A 134 -11.47 8.67 -20.37
N THR A 135 -11.79 9.28 -19.25
CA THR A 135 -13.03 8.96 -18.55
C THR A 135 -14.21 9.59 -19.22
N ASP A 136 -15.36 9.01 -18.88
CA ASP A 136 -16.63 9.64 -19.09
C ASP A 136 -16.67 10.97 -18.32
N GLY A 137 -16.73 12.08 -19.06
CA GLY A 137 -16.92 13.42 -18.50
C GLY A 137 -18.33 13.66 -17.94
N SER A 138 -19.14 12.61 -17.79
CA SER A 138 -20.53 12.67 -17.36
C SER A 138 -20.71 13.07 -15.89
N ILE A 139 -19.72 12.85 -15.02
CA ILE A 139 -19.79 13.25 -13.61
C ILE A 139 -18.96 14.51 -13.38
N PRO A 140 -19.60 15.70 -13.31
CA PRO A 140 -18.89 16.93 -13.03
C PRO A 140 -18.32 16.90 -11.61
N ASP A 141 -17.17 17.56 -11.48
CA ASP A 141 -16.53 17.87 -10.19
C ASP A 141 -16.16 16.67 -9.32
N ILE A 142 -15.73 15.59 -9.98
CA ILE A 142 -15.12 14.44 -9.33
C ILE A 142 -13.63 14.67 -9.08
N TRP A 143 -13.12 14.16 -7.97
CA TRP A 143 -11.72 14.16 -7.58
C TRP A 143 -11.30 12.85 -6.92
N GLY A 144 -10.00 12.55 -6.93
CA GLY A 144 -9.41 11.33 -6.39
C GLY A 144 -8.16 10.87 -7.17
N PRO A 145 -7.74 9.60 -7.02
CA PRO A 145 -8.39 8.56 -6.25
C PRO A 145 -8.14 8.71 -4.74
N LEU A 146 -9.14 8.35 -3.92
CA LEU A 146 -9.05 8.42 -2.45
C LEU A 146 -8.30 7.22 -1.88
N CYS A 147 -8.70 6.01 -2.30
CA CYS A 147 -8.03 4.75 -1.98
C CYS A 147 -8.37 3.69 -3.06
N HIS A 148 -7.77 2.50 -2.93
CA HIS A 148 -8.08 1.34 -3.76
C HIS A 148 -8.73 0.25 -2.89
N PHE A 149 -9.65 -0.50 -3.46
CA PHE A 149 -10.24 -1.66 -2.79
C PHE A 149 -9.28 -2.85 -2.74
N PRO A 150 -9.51 -3.80 -1.80
CA PRO A 150 -8.83 -5.08 -1.78
C PRO A 150 -8.84 -5.74 -3.17
N GLY A 151 -7.67 -6.12 -3.66
CA GLY A 151 -7.47 -6.73 -4.96
C GLY A 151 -6.94 -5.79 -6.05
N ASP A 152 -6.68 -4.51 -5.71
CA ASP A 152 -5.97 -3.55 -6.57
C ASP A 152 -6.68 -3.26 -7.91
N GLN A 153 -7.98 -3.55 -8.01
CA GLN A 153 -8.77 -3.41 -9.23
C GLN A 153 -9.62 -2.14 -9.27
N PHE A 154 -10.29 -1.80 -8.17
CA PHE A 154 -11.26 -0.72 -8.13
C PHE A 154 -10.77 0.41 -7.23
N PHE A 155 -11.07 1.65 -7.61
CA PHE A 155 -10.60 2.85 -6.92
C PHE A 155 -11.77 3.74 -6.53
N LEU A 156 -11.65 4.39 -5.38
CA LEU A 156 -12.63 5.33 -4.87
C LEU A 156 -12.35 6.76 -5.36
N TYR A 157 -13.42 7.48 -5.64
CA TYR A 157 -13.40 8.89 -6.03
C TYR A 157 -14.51 9.62 -5.27
N ALA A 158 -14.28 10.88 -4.91
CA ALA A 158 -15.29 11.73 -4.31
C ALA A 158 -15.77 12.78 -5.31
N ARG A 159 -17.03 13.18 -5.18
CA ARG A 159 -17.57 14.39 -5.80
C ARG A 159 -17.53 15.54 -4.80
N LEU A 160 -17.57 16.79 -5.28
CA LEU A 160 -17.63 17.98 -4.41
C LEU A 160 -18.73 17.93 -3.34
N ASP A 161 -19.87 17.32 -3.63
CA ASP A 161 -20.96 17.17 -2.67
C ASP A 161 -20.68 16.11 -1.59
N GLY A 162 -19.56 15.40 -1.63
CA GLY A 162 -19.20 14.33 -0.69
C GLY A 162 -19.66 12.92 -1.10
N THR A 163 -20.30 12.77 -2.27
CA THR A 163 -20.71 11.46 -2.79
C THR A 163 -19.49 10.66 -3.21
N ILE A 164 -19.45 9.37 -2.87
CA ILE A 164 -18.32 8.48 -3.23
C ILE A 164 -18.74 7.53 -4.33
N PHE A 165 -17.91 7.49 -5.37
CA PHE A 165 -18.01 6.59 -6.51
C PHE A 165 -16.82 5.62 -6.54
N TYR A 166 -16.98 4.53 -7.27
CA TYR A 166 -15.87 3.65 -7.62
C TYR A 166 -15.88 3.26 -9.10
N CYS A 167 -14.70 2.95 -9.64
CA CYS A 167 -14.58 2.39 -10.98
C CYS A 167 -13.31 1.53 -11.13
N ASP A 168 -13.30 0.68 -12.16
CA ASP A 168 -12.12 -0.06 -12.60
C ASP A 168 -11.40 0.76 -13.68
N PRO A 169 -10.24 1.40 -13.40
CA PRO A 169 -9.54 2.25 -14.36
C PRO A 169 -9.01 1.49 -15.58
N ARG A 170 -9.06 0.14 -15.57
CA ARG A 170 -8.70 -0.71 -16.70
C ARG A 170 -9.85 -0.85 -17.70
N GLN A 171 -11.05 -0.45 -17.32
CA GLN A 171 -12.26 -0.45 -18.15
C GLN A 171 -12.77 0.98 -18.30
N PRO A 172 -12.08 1.83 -19.10
CA PRO A 172 -12.36 3.26 -19.21
C PRO A 172 -13.78 3.61 -19.67
N SER A 173 -14.38 2.71 -20.45
CA SER A 173 -15.72 2.84 -21.00
C SER A 173 -16.80 2.38 -20.03
N ALA A 174 -16.42 1.76 -18.90
CA ALA A 174 -17.38 1.38 -17.88
C ALA A 174 -17.80 2.65 -17.10
N PRO A 175 -19.10 2.82 -16.81
CA PRO A 175 -19.56 3.93 -16.00
C PRO A 175 -18.97 3.83 -14.59
N MET A 176 -18.86 4.97 -13.92
CA MET A 176 -18.59 4.96 -12.48
C MET A 176 -19.84 4.52 -11.73
N HIS A 177 -19.64 3.77 -10.66
CA HIS A 177 -20.71 3.23 -9.84
C HIS A 177 -20.79 4.02 -8.54
N LEU A 178 -21.99 4.45 -8.17
CA LEU A 178 -22.26 5.04 -6.86
C LEU A 178 -21.98 4.00 -5.78
N LEU A 179 -21.16 4.34 -4.79
CA LEU A 179 -20.93 3.51 -3.62
C LEU A 179 -21.66 4.07 -2.40
N VAL A 180 -21.35 5.33 -2.07
CA VAL A 180 -21.84 5.97 -0.85
C VAL A 180 -22.52 7.29 -1.22
N PRO A 181 -23.83 7.43 -0.99
CA PRO A 181 -24.52 8.69 -1.23
C PRO A 181 -24.04 9.76 -0.25
N SER A 182 -24.11 11.03 -0.67
CA SER A 182 -23.88 12.15 0.24
C SER A 182 -25.16 12.54 1.00
N PRO A 183 -25.08 12.81 2.31
CA PRO A 183 -26.17 13.46 3.05
C PRO A 183 -26.25 14.97 2.82
N TYR A 184 -25.26 15.56 2.14
CA TYR A 184 -25.16 17.00 1.92
C TYR A 184 -25.89 17.44 0.64
N SER A 185 -26.16 18.75 0.55
CA SER A 185 -26.74 19.32 -0.67
C SER A 185 -25.77 19.19 -1.85
N SER A 186 -26.28 19.08 -3.08
CA SER A 186 -25.45 18.97 -4.28
C SER A 186 -24.54 20.16 -4.54
N ASN A 187 -24.77 21.29 -3.86
CA ASN A 187 -24.01 22.53 -3.99
C ASN A 187 -23.01 22.73 -2.84
N SER A 188 -22.99 21.83 -1.85
CA SER A 188 -22.03 21.87 -0.75
C SER A 188 -20.62 21.52 -1.26
N HIS A 189 -19.61 22.17 -0.70
CA HIS A 189 -18.21 21.81 -0.90
C HIS A 189 -17.75 21.00 0.31
N VAL A 190 -17.75 19.69 0.16
CA VAL A 190 -17.49 18.74 1.24
C VAL A 190 -16.10 18.15 1.08
N ASP A 191 -15.25 18.38 2.06
CA ASP A 191 -13.97 17.69 2.17
C ASP A 191 -14.22 16.25 2.63
N VAL A 192 -13.53 15.29 2.01
CA VAL A 192 -13.72 13.85 2.25
C VAL A 192 -12.39 13.17 2.51
N CYS A 193 -12.30 12.40 3.59
CA CYS A 193 -11.25 11.40 3.75
C CYS A 193 -11.83 10.03 4.07
N VAL A 194 -11.15 8.98 3.64
CA VAL A 194 -11.63 7.60 3.77
C VAL A 194 -10.55 6.68 4.32
N ALA A 195 -10.97 5.65 5.06
CA ALA A 195 -10.08 4.61 5.55
C ALA A 195 -10.73 3.24 5.46
N LEU A 196 -9.96 2.26 4.99
CA LEU A 196 -10.38 0.86 4.97
C LEU A 196 -9.87 0.14 6.22
N ASP A 197 -10.68 -0.76 6.78
CA ASP A 197 -10.28 -1.64 7.89
C ASP A 197 -9.37 -2.79 7.40
N LEU A 198 -8.22 -2.45 6.80
CA LEU A 198 -7.35 -3.43 6.16
C LEU A 198 -6.77 -4.40 7.21
N LEU A 199 -6.19 -3.88 8.29
CA LEU A 199 -5.59 -4.73 9.32
C LEU A 199 -6.65 -5.58 10.05
N GLY A 200 -7.87 -5.06 10.26
CA GLY A 200 -8.98 -5.83 10.82
C GLY A 200 -9.41 -6.97 9.90
N THR A 201 -9.50 -6.76 8.59
CA THR A 201 -9.78 -7.85 7.62
C THR A 201 -8.70 -8.92 7.58
N GLN A 202 -7.48 -8.59 8.03
CA GLN A 202 -6.36 -9.53 8.13
C GLN A 202 -6.28 -10.22 9.50
N CYS A 203 -7.19 -9.93 10.44
CA CYS A 203 -7.26 -10.52 11.79
C CYS A 203 -6.00 -10.28 12.62
N ILE A 204 -5.40 -9.10 12.49
CA ILE A 204 -4.15 -8.76 13.17
C ILE A 204 -4.39 -8.25 14.61
N ASP A 205 -5.55 -7.67 14.92
CA ASP A 205 -5.82 -7.06 16.23
C ASP A 205 -6.25 -8.05 17.33
N GLY A 206 -6.33 -9.36 17.03
CA GLY A 206 -6.70 -10.41 18.00
C GLY A 206 -8.13 -10.31 18.59
N VAL A 207 -8.82 -9.18 18.43
CA VAL A 207 -10.25 -9.04 18.69
C VAL A 207 -10.96 -10.01 17.74
N ALA A 208 -11.72 -10.92 18.33
CA ALA A 208 -12.38 -11.99 17.59
C ALA A 208 -13.04 -11.39 16.34
N PRO A 209 -12.62 -11.78 15.12
CA PRO A 209 -13.33 -11.38 13.92
C PRO A 209 -14.78 -11.79 14.11
N LEU A 210 -15.71 -11.03 13.52
CA LEU A 210 -17.09 -11.48 13.35
C LEU A 210 -17.02 -12.99 13.00
N SER A 211 -17.50 -13.83 13.91
CA SER A 211 -17.47 -15.30 13.95
C SER A 211 -16.86 -16.03 12.73
N SER A 212 -15.91 -16.96 12.93
CA SER A 212 -15.48 -17.98 11.93
C SER A 212 -14.93 -17.51 10.57
N GLU A 213 -14.82 -16.19 10.30
CA GLU A 213 -14.56 -15.65 8.96
C GLU A 213 -13.07 -15.41 8.61
N CYS A 214 -12.13 -15.65 9.51
CA CYS A 214 -10.69 -15.48 9.22
C CYS A 214 -10.05 -16.66 8.48
N SER A 215 -10.70 -17.16 7.42
CA SER A 215 -10.08 -18.18 6.57
C SER A 215 -8.87 -17.60 5.82
N PHE A 216 -7.92 -18.46 5.45
CA PHE A 216 -6.82 -18.06 4.57
C PHE A 216 -7.33 -17.42 3.28
N GLU A 217 -8.40 -17.95 2.72
CA GLU A 217 -9.01 -17.47 1.49
C GLU A 217 -9.60 -16.06 1.64
N ASN A 218 -10.25 -15.76 2.78
CA ASN A 218 -10.83 -14.44 3.04
C ASN A 218 -9.75 -13.38 3.30
N ARG A 219 -8.59 -13.77 3.84
CA ARG A 219 -7.44 -12.85 3.98
C ARG A 219 -6.90 -12.39 2.62
N LEU A 220 -6.88 -13.29 1.65
CA LEU A 220 -6.47 -13.01 0.27
C LEU A 220 -7.53 -12.27 -0.54
N PHE A 221 -8.81 -12.41 -0.20
CA PHE A 221 -9.89 -11.66 -0.84
C PHE A 221 -11.06 -11.51 0.13
N PRO A 222 -11.16 -10.37 0.85
CA PRO A 222 -12.20 -10.19 1.86
C PRO A 222 -13.57 -10.02 1.15
N PRO A 223 -14.54 -10.93 1.37
CA PRO A 223 -15.86 -10.78 0.77
C PRO A 223 -16.62 -9.59 1.34
N VAL A 224 -16.31 -9.23 2.59
CA VAL A 224 -16.86 -8.12 3.34
C VAL A 224 -15.72 -7.38 4.05
N PHE A 225 -15.76 -6.05 4.02
CA PHE A 225 -14.83 -5.19 4.75
C PHE A 225 -15.51 -3.88 5.14
N ARG A 226 -14.88 -3.09 5.99
CA ARG A 226 -15.43 -1.80 6.44
C ARG A 226 -14.70 -0.62 5.81
N LEU A 227 -15.45 0.44 5.56
CA LEU A 227 -14.99 1.73 5.06
C LEU A 227 -15.46 2.82 6.02
N ALA A 228 -14.52 3.57 6.61
CA ALA A 228 -14.82 4.83 7.27
C ALA A 228 -14.82 5.94 6.22
N VAL A 229 -15.82 6.82 6.31
CA VAL A 229 -15.96 8.03 5.50
C VAL A 229 -16.10 9.20 6.46
N CYS A 230 -15.14 10.11 6.46
CA CYS A 230 -15.21 11.35 7.20
C CYS A 230 -15.51 12.49 6.22
N ARG A 231 -16.48 13.33 6.55
CA ARG A 231 -16.93 14.47 5.75
C ARG A 231 -16.94 15.75 6.57
N ASP A 232 -16.59 16.85 5.94
CA ASP A 232 -16.62 18.19 6.54
C ASP A 232 -17.04 19.23 5.49
N ASP A 233 -18.16 19.92 5.72
CA ASP A 233 -18.63 21.03 4.86
C ASP A 233 -18.47 22.40 5.52
N TRP A 234 -17.59 22.52 6.51
CA TRP A 234 -17.32 23.69 7.36
C TRP A 234 -18.42 24.03 8.36
N ILE A 235 -19.65 23.55 8.16
CA ILE A 235 -20.79 23.78 9.05
C ILE A 235 -21.06 22.53 9.87
N THR A 236 -21.02 21.38 9.21
CA THR A 236 -21.36 20.07 9.74
C THR A 236 -20.36 19.04 9.25
N SER A 237 -19.82 18.30 10.21
CA SER A 237 -18.87 17.23 9.95
C SER A 237 -19.41 15.92 10.49
N SER A 238 -19.24 14.84 9.72
CA SER A 238 -19.77 13.53 10.06
C SER A 238 -18.76 12.41 9.81
N VAL A 239 -18.80 11.40 10.66
CA VAL A 239 -18.15 10.11 10.44
C VAL A 239 -19.22 9.09 10.12
N GLU A 240 -19.01 8.34 9.05
CA GLU A 240 -19.84 7.21 8.67
C GLU A 240 -19.00 5.95 8.54
N ILE A 241 -19.50 4.84 9.08
CA ILE A 241 -18.91 3.52 8.93
C ILE A 241 -19.83 2.71 8.04
N TRP A 242 -19.30 2.26 6.91
CA TRP A 242 -20.00 1.47 5.91
C TRP A 242 -19.44 0.05 5.88
N GLU A 243 -20.33 -0.93 5.76
CA GLU A 243 -19.97 -2.29 5.36
C GLU A 243 -19.99 -2.37 3.84
N ILE A 244 -18.87 -2.80 3.26
CA ILE A 244 -18.72 -2.98 1.82
C ILE A 244 -18.74 -4.46 1.53
N ARG A 245 -19.62 -4.88 0.62
CA ARG A 245 -19.78 -6.27 0.19
C ARG A 245 -19.37 -6.41 -1.26
N THR A 246 -18.59 -7.43 -1.55
CA THR A 246 -18.21 -7.76 -2.92
C THR A 246 -19.40 -8.39 -3.65
N GLU A 247 -19.71 -7.88 -4.84
CA GLU A 247 -20.72 -8.46 -5.73
C GLU A 247 -20.04 -9.33 -6.79
N LEU A 248 -20.42 -10.61 -6.80
CA LEU A 248 -19.87 -11.62 -7.69
C LEU A 248 -20.95 -12.08 -8.69
N GLU A 249 -20.61 -12.05 -9.98
CA GLU A 249 -21.41 -12.68 -11.03
C GLU A 249 -20.59 -13.80 -11.68
N GLY A 250 -21.03 -15.04 -11.46
CA GLY A 250 -20.30 -16.22 -11.92
C GLY A 250 -18.87 -16.29 -11.37
N ARG A 251 -17.87 -16.04 -12.23
CA ARG A 251 -16.44 -16.11 -11.89
C ARG A 251 -15.75 -14.74 -11.76
N ARG A 252 -16.50 -13.63 -11.84
CA ARG A 252 -15.94 -12.28 -11.88
C ARG A 252 -16.55 -11.39 -10.80
N THR A 253 -15.71 -10.57 -10.18
CA THR A 253 -16.16 -9.45 -9.37
C THR A 253 -16.73 -8.38 -10.30
N ILE A 254 -18.04 -8.13 -10.17
CA ILE A 254 -18.74 -7.15 -11.00
C ILE A 254 -18.81 -5.78 -10.33
N GLY A 255 -18.70 -5.73 -9.00
CA GLY A 255 -18.73 -4.48 -8.26
C GLY A 255 -18.77 -4.69 -6.75
N TYR A 256 -19.23 -3.65 -6.07
CA TYR A 256 -19.42 -3.61 -4.63
C TYR A 256 -20.72 -2.88 -4.30
N SER A 257 -21.38 -3.35 -3.25
CA SER A 257 -22.46 -2.63 -2.55
C SER A 257 -21.98 -2.14 -1.19
N ALA A 258 -22.65 -1.11 -0.69
CA ALA A 258 -22.40 -0.53 0.61
C ALA A 258 -23.68 -0.50 1.45
N SER A 259 -23.56 -0.82 2.74
CA SER A 259 -24.61 -0.63 3.74
C SER A 259 -24.07 0.20 4.90
N LEU A 260 -24.82 1.23 5.31
CA LEU A 260 -24.43 2.08 6.43
C LEU A 260 -24.57 1.28 7.73
N LEU A 261 -23.48 1.17 8.49
CA LEU A 261 -23.48 0.56 9.82
C LEU A 261 -23.72 1.59 10.92
N LYS A 262 -23.04 2.74 10.83
CA LYS A 262 -23.13 3.81 11.82
C LYS A 262 -22.82 5.16 11.19
N SER A 263 -23.51 6.20 11.65
CA SER A 263 -23.21 7.59 11.34
C SER A 263 -23.31 8.42 12.62
N PHE A 264 -22.40 9.39 12.79
CA PHE A 264 -22.46 10.35 13.88
C PHE A 264 -21.79 11.67 13.48
N VAL A 265 -22.22 12.75 14.12
CA VAL A 265 -21.66 14.10 13.96
C VAL A 265 -20.61 14.33 15.02
N ASP A 266 -19.42 14.78 14.62
CA ASP A 266 -18.36 15.20 15.53
C ASP A 266 -17.51 16.29 14.85
N ASP A 267 -16.70 17.01 15.63
CA ASP A 267 -15.82 18.09 15.18
C ASP A 267 -14.59 17.54 14.43
N ILE A 268 -14.73 17.29 13.12
CA ILE A 268 -13.75 16.58 12.30
C ILE A 268 -13.04 17.56 11.36
N SER A 269 -11.75 17.33 11.13
CA SER A 269 -11.03 17.82 9.97
C SER A 269 -10.86 16.65 9.01
N ALA A 270 -11.54 16.70 7.85
CA ALA A 270 -11.54 15.62 6.85
C ALA A 270 -10.22 15.51 6.05
N THR A 271 -9.08 15.60 6.75
CA THR A 271 -7.73 15.54 6.19
C THR A 271 -7.19 14.11 6.15
N CYS A 272 -7.34 13.37 7.25
CA CYS A 272 -6.99 11.96 7.30
C CYS A 272 -7.82 11.22 8.36
N CYS A 273 -8.00 9.92 8.15
CA CYS A 273 -8.65 9.04 9.11
C CYS A 273 -8.05 7.63 9.04
N SER A 274 -8.35 6.82 10.05
CA SER A 274 -7.95 5.41 10.15
C SER A 274 -9.05 4.59 10.78
N LEU A 275 -9.20 3.34 10.36
CA LEU A 275 -10.20 2.41 10.86
C LEU A 275 -9.52 1.10 11.23
N LEU A 276 -9.76 0.62 12.46
CA LEU A 276 -9.30 -0.68 12.94
C LEU A 276 -10.36 -1.29 13.85
N GLY A 277 -11.05 -2.32 13.35
CA GLY A 277 -12.12 -2.99 14.08
C GLY A 277 -13.21 -2.01 14.51
N ASN A 278 -13.42 -1.89 15.83
CA ASN A 278 -14.44 -1.02 16.42
C ASN A 278 -13.99 0.43 16.59
N HIS A 279 -12.74 0.76 16.26
CA HIS A 279 -12.18 2.08 16.51
C HIS A 279 -11.96 2.82 15.20
N VAL A 280 -12.36 4.09 15.19
CA VAL A 280 -12.05 5.04 14.11
C VAL A 280 -11.25 6.19 14.70
N ALA A 281 -10.22 6.64 13.98
CA ALA A 281 -9.43 7.80 14.33
C ALA A 281 -9.46 8.85 13.23
N TYR A 282 -9.50 10.11 13.61
CA TYR A 282 -9.55 11.24 12.68
C TYR A 282 -8.96 12.50 13.33
N GLY A 283 -8.56 13.46 12.48
CA GLY A 283 -8.18 14.80 12.93
C GLY A 283 -9.42 15.60 13.33
N THR A 284 -9.31 16.47 14.33
CA THR A 284 -10.36 17.44 14.70
C THR A 284 -10.07 18.83 14.11
N GLN A 285 -11.09 19.71 14.06
CA GLN A 285 -10.99 21.03 13.44
C GLN A 285 -9.84 21.93 13.97
N PRO A 286 -9.46 22.98 13.21
CA PRO A 286 -8.19 23.69 13.33
C PRO A 286 -7.93 24.35 14.70
N LEU A 287 -8.96 24.69 15.46
CA LEU A 287 -8.75 25.38 16.74
C LEU A 287 -8.17 24.43 17.82
N ALA A 288 -8.54 23.16 17.76
CA ALA A 288 -8.05 22.16 18.71
C ALA A 288 -6.78 21.46 18.21
N HIS A 289 -6.67 21.23 16.89
CA HIS A 289 -5.62 20.41 16.28
C HIS A 289 -5.33 19.19 17.15
N LYS A 290 -6.27 18.25 17.22
CA LYS A 290 -6.05 16.99 17.95
C LYS A 290 -6.33 15.83 17.03
N THR A 291 -5.84 14.66 17.43
CA THR A 291 -6.30 13.39 16.87
C THR A 291 -7.27 12.78 17.86
N ARG A 292 -8.47 12.44 17.39
CA ARG A 292 -9.49 11.78 18.20
C ARG A 292 -9.63 10.32 17.81
N ILE A 293 -9.81 9.44 18.78
CA ILE A 293 -10.15 8.03 18.59
C ILE A 293 -11.52 7.77 19.22
N VAL A 294 -12.42 7.15 18.47
CA VAL A 294 -13.77 6.82 18.91
C VAL A 294 -14.03 5.34 18.71
N ASP A 295 -14.60 4.68 19.71
CA ASP A 295 -15.26 3.38 19.50
C ASP A 295 -16.62 3.64 18.87
N TRP A 296 -16.68 3.50 17.54
CA TRP A 296 -17.88 3.83 16.75
C TRP A 296 -19.06 2.91 17.09
N THR A 297 -18.82 1.71 17.63
CA THR A 297 -19.89 0.78 18.03
C THR A 297 -20.59 1.21 19.30
N SER A 298 -19.93 2.05 20.11
CA SER A 298 -20.45 2.53 21.39
C SER A 298 -21.18 3.89 21.30
N VAL A 299 -21.15 4.54 20.14
CA VAL A 299 -21.77 5.87 19.95
C VAL A 299 -23.28 5.75 20.02
N SER A 300 -23.91 6.48 20.94
CA SER A 300 -25.38 6.61 21.02
C SER A 300 -25.87 7.75 20.15
N ASP A 301 -27.03 7.58 19.53
CA ASP A 301 -27.60 8.61 18.66
C ASP A 301 -28.07 9.82 19.48
N GLY A 302 -27.64 11.03 19.08
CA GLY A 302 -28.01 12.29 19.73
C GLY A 302 -27.19 12.66 20.98
N GLU A 303 -26.32 11.77 21.46
CA GLU A 303 -25.40 12.06 22.56
C GLU A 303 -24.07 12.62 22.05
N PRO A 304 -23.36 13.47 22.84
CA PRO A 304 -22.02 13.90 22.51
C PRO A 304 -21.09 12.71 22.31
N VAL A 305 -20.35 12.71 21.21
CA VAL A 305 -19.40 11.65 20.88
C VAL A 305 -18.30 11.61 21.92
N ARG A 306 -18.20 10.48 22.62
CA ARG A 306 -17.12 10.23 23.59
C ARG A 306 -15.95 9.60 22.87
N GLY A 307 -14.79 10.25 22.97
CA GLY A 307 -13.57 9.78 22.34
C GLY A 307 -12.33 10.12 23.17
N ILE A 308 -11.22 9.59 22.71
CA ILE A 308 -9.89 9.81 23.27
C ILE A 308 -9.21 10.90 22.45
N ASP A 309 -8.84 11.98 23.13
CA ASP A 309 -8.04 13.03 22.52
C ASP A 309 -6.55 12.77 22.71
N ILE A 310 -5.81 12.76 21.60
CA ILE A 310 -4.35 12.67 21.59
C ILE A 310 -3.78 14.05 21.27
N ALA A 311 -2.85 14.52 22.12
CA ALA A 311 -2.26 15.86 22.04
C ALA A 311 -1.18 15.96 20.94
N ILE A 312 -1.52 15.57 19.72
CA ILE A 312 -0.70 15.76 18.53
C ILE A 312 -1.57 16.43 17.49
N GLY A 313 -1.17 17.63 17.08
CA GLY A 313 -2.01 18.46 16.25
C GLY A 313 -1.82 18.33 14.77
N GLY A 314 -2.93 18.46 14.04
CA GLY A 314 -2.99 18.50 12.56
C GLY A 314 -2.23 17.34 11.93
N PRO A 315 -2.69 16.09 12.10
CA PRO A 315 -2.02 14.94 11.53
C PRO A 315 -2.15 14.93 10.00
N ASP A 316 -1.05 14.67 9.31
CA ASP A 316 -1.03 14.48 7.85
C ASP A 316 -1.37 13.02 7.50
N TYR A 317 -1.12 12.10 8.43
CA TYR A 317 -1.45 10.69 8.33
C TYR A 317 -1.68 10.08 9.72
N ILE A 318 -2.71 9.23 9.82
CA ILE A 318 -3.06 8.49 11.03
C ILE A 318 -3.14 7.01 10.67
N LEU A 319 -2.59 6.15 11.54
CA LEU A 319 -2.79 4.72 11.47
C LEU A 319 -3.08 4.15 12.85
N LEU A 320 -4.26 3.56 13.01
CA LEU A 320 -4.56 2.70 14.15
C LEU A 320 -3.78 1.39 14.02
N LEU A 321 -3.11 1.01 15.09
CA LEU A 321 -2.30 -0.20 15.22
C LEU A 321 -2.95 -1.14 16.25
N PRO A 322 -2.62 -2.44 16.19
CA PRO A 322 -3.02 -3.42 17.20
C PRO A 322 -2.62 -3.02 18.62
N HIS A 323 -3.27 -3.64 19.60
CA HIS A 323 -3.00 -3.43 21.02
C HIS A 323 -3.20 -1.98 21.46
N ARG A 324 -4.18 -1.29 20.84
CA ARG A 324 -4.56 0.09 21.18
C ARG A 324 -3.41 1.09 21.04
N ARG A 325 -2.62 0.98 19.97
CA ARG A 325 -1.53 1.91 19.66
C ARG A 325 -1.84 2.72 18.42
N ILE A 326 -1.49 4.01 18.39
CA ILE A 326 -1.69 4.89 17.22
C ILE A 326 -0.33 5.28 16.69
N LEU A 327 -0.21 5.32 15.37
CA LEU A 327 0.83 6.06 14.69
C LEU A 327 0.23 7.34 14.12
N ILE A 328 0.89 8.46 14.41
CA ILE A 328 0.53 9.77 13.87
C ILE A 328 1.75 10.35 13.20
N LEU A 329 1.60 10.78 11.94
CA LEU A 329 2.64 11.47 11.18
C LEU A 329 2.17 12.89 10.86
N ARG A 330 3.03 13.84 11.17
CA ARG A 330 2.97 15.24 10.72
C ARG A 330 4.35 15.60 10.16
N ASN A 331 5.11 16.40 10.91
CA ASN A 331 6.53 16.63 10.65
C ASN A 331 7.42 15.50 11.16
N TYR A 332 6.96 14.76 12.18
CA TYR A 332 7.63 13.63 12.81
C TYR A 332 6.61 12.52 12.99
N ILE A 333 7.11 11.32 13.25
CA ILE A 333 6.27 10.18 13.61
C ILE A 333 6.17 10.13 15.12
N TYR A 334 4.95 9.95 15.59
CA TYR A 334 4.63 9.76 16.99
C TYR A 334 3.89 8.45 17.13
N ILE A 335 4.24 7.68 18.16
CA ILE A 335 3.48 6.49 18.54
C ILE A 335 3.00 6.68 19.98
N SER A 336 1.71 6.47 20.18
CA SER A 336 1.05 6.58 21.49
C SER A 336 0.22 5.33 21.76
N ASP A 337 0.31 4.81 22.97
CA ASP A 337 -0.57 3.75 23.48
C ASP A 337 -1.74 4.38 24.24
N TRP A 338 -2.96 3.99 23.84
CA TRP A 338 -4.20 4.43 24.50
C TRP A 338 -4.89 3.31 25.29
N SER A 339 -4.22 2.18 25.51
CA SER A 339 -4.74 1.05 26.30
C SER A 339 -5.10 1.42 27.74
N THR A 340 -4.40 2.39 28.34
CA THR A 340 -4.68 2.87 29.70
C THR A 340 -5.94 3.72 29.81
N TRP A 341 -6.54 4.10 28.68
CA TRP A 341 -7.77 4.89 28.71
C TRP A 341 -8.97 4.03 29.08
N ASN A 342 -9.69 4.47 30.11
CA ASN A 342 -10.96 3.87 30.53
C ASN A 342 -12.13 4.79 30.14
N PRO A 343 -13.08 4.33 29.31
CA PRO A 343 -14.28 5.11 28.96
C PRO A 343 -15.13 5.51 30.16
N SER A 344 -14.97 4.80 31.29
CA SER A 344 -15.73 5.04 32.52
C SER A 344 -15.22 6.24 33.33
N ASP A 345 -14.01 6.70 33.07
CA ASP A 345 -13.42 7.80 33.81
C ASP A 345 -14.08 9.14 33.42
N PRO A 346 -14.28 10.07 34.37
CA PRO A 346 -14.95 11.33 34.09
C PRO A 346 -14.18 12.20 33.08
N PRO A 347 -14.85 12.98 32.21
CA PRO A 347 -14.22 13.86 31.22
C PRO A 347 -13.08 14.73 31.79
N SER A 348 -13.22 15.19 33.03
CA SER A 348 -12.25 16.05 33.72
C SER A 348 -10.95 15.37 34.12
N SER A 349 -10.89 14.03 34.18
CA SER A 349 -9.66 13.29 34.52
C SER A 349 -8.81 12.92 33.30
N HIS A 350 -9.34 13.10 32.09
CA HIS A 350 -8.65 12.71 30.86
C HIS A 350 -7.60 13.75 30.49
N SER A 351 -6.38 13.55 30.99
CA SER A 351 -5.21 14.21 30.42
C SER A 351 -5.01 13.70 28.99
N PRO A 352 -4.72 14.58 28.01
CA PRO A 352 -4.43 14.13 26.66
C PRO A 352 -3.31 13.09 26.64
N ILE A 353 -3.49 12.04 25.85
CA ILE A 353 -2.48 10.99 25.73
C ILE A 353 -1.25 11.58 25.04
N ARG A 354 -0.09 11.34 25.64
CA ARG A 354 1.21 11.79 25.13
C ARG A 354 1.85 10.70 24.29
N ALA A 355 2.64 11.11 23.29
CA ALA A 355 3.50 10.21 22.56
C ALA A 355 4.49 9.52 23.51
N GLN A 356 4.58 8.21 23.42
CA GLN A 356 5.57 7.41 24.14
C GLN A 356 6.84 7.25 23.31
N TRP A 357 6.73 7.33 21.99
CA TRP A 357 7.86 7.33 21.07
C TRP A 357 7.69 8.44 20.02
N LYS A 358 8.81 9.04 19.62
CA LYS A 358 8.89 10.08 18.60
C LYS A 358 10.13 9.86 17.73
N SER A 359 9.98 9.96 16.41
CA SER A 359 11.13 9.98 15.51
C SER A 359 11.98 11.24 15.68
N LEU A 360 13.29 11.10 15.48
CA LEU A 360 14.22 12.24 15.45
C LEU A 360 14.25 12.91 14.07
N GLU A 361 13.94 12.13 13.03
CA GLU A 361 13.90 12.58 11.65
C GLU A 361 12.49 13.01 11.24
N GLY A 362 12.46 13.97 10.32
CA GLY A 362 11.23 14.37 9.66
C GLY A 362 10.97 13.53 8.42
N TYR A 363 9.69 13.25 8.18
CA TYR A 363 9.23 12.50 7.03
C TYR A 363 8.13 13.28 6.35
N ASP A 364 8.06 13.12 5.04
CA ASP A 364 6.99 13.72 4.28
C ASP A 364 5.72 12.85 4.35
N GLN A 365 4.58 13.43 3.96
CA GLN A 365 3.30 12.73 3.94
C GLN A 365 3.35 11.46 3.06
N PRO A 366 2.89 10.30 3.54
CA PRO A 366 2.81 9.09 2.73
C PRO A 366 1.81 9.29 1.60
N HIS A 367 1.95 8.51 0.54
CA HIS A 367 0.91 8.47 -0.50
C HIS A 367 -0.43 8.08 0.11
N SER A 368 -1.57 8.57 -0.41
CA SER A 368 -2.92 8.16 0.04
C SER A 368 -3.21 6.67 -0.12
N PHE A 369 -2.33 5.93 -0.79
CA PHE A 369 -2.39 4.47 -0.99
C PHE A 369 -1.35 3.72 -0.16
N ALA A 370 -0.66 4.41 0.75
CA ALA A 370 0.25 3.79 1.69
C ALA A 370 -0.56 2.91 2.63
N VAL A 371 -0.26 1.62 2.60
CA VAL A 371 -0.87 0.61 3.45
C VAL A 371 0.21 0.00 4.34
N PRO A 372 -0.09 -0.27 5.62
CA PRO A 372 0.81 -1.03 6.47
C PRO A 372 0.95 -2.47 5.97
N PHE A 373 2.13 -3.02 6.15
CA PHE A 373 2.44 -4.42 5.87
C PHE A 373 2.59 -5.18 7.18
N TYR A 374 2.11 -6.41 7.27
CA TYR A 374 2.25 -7.28 8.43
C TYR A 374 3.00 -8.55 8.05
N ILE A 375 4.10 -8.81 8.74
CA ILE A 375 4.94 -9.99 8.58
C ILE A 375 5.75 -10.20 9.87
N ASP A 376 5.99 -11.45 10.27
CA ASP A 376 6.80 -11.78 11.46
C ASP A 376 6.38 -11.04 12.74
N ASN A 377 5.07 -10.92 12.99
CA ASN A 377 4.53 -10.17 14.14
C ASN A 377 5.02 -8.72 14.22
N SER A 378 5.21 -8.10 13.06
CA SER A 378 5.58 -6.70 12.94
C SER A 378 4.73 -6.01 11.88
N ILE A 379 4.38 -4.76 12.16
CA ILE A 379 3.83 -3.83 11.18
C ILE A 379 4.98 -3.05 10.56
N ARG A 380 5.07 -3.06 9.23
CA ARG A 380 6.09 -2.40 8.45
C ARG A 380 5.47 -1.31 7.58
N LEU A 381 6.08 -0.13 7.58
CA LEU A 381 5.65 1.04 6.80
C LEU A 381 6.85 1.64 6.07
N VAL A 382 6.67 1.98 4.80
CA VAL A 382 7.69 2.68 4.03
C VAL A 382 7.46 4.19 4.13
N LEU A 383 8.49 4.89 4.58
CA LEU A 383 8.52 6.32 4.81
C LEU A 383 9.54 6.97 3.89
N TYR A 384 9.29 8.21 3.53
CA TYR A 384 10.18 8.98 2.68
C TYR A 384 10.60 10.26 3.38
N GLY A 385 11.91 10.52 3.38
CA GLY A 385 12.53 11.75 3.84
C GLY A 385 13.84 11.96 3.09
N LEU A 386 14.96 12.14 3.82
CA LEU A 386 16.30 12.19 3.22
C LEU A 386 16.71 10.85 2.59
N ALA A 387 16.17 9.75 3.10
CA ALA A 387 16.33 8.40 2.56
C ALA A 387 14.99 7.67 2.60
N LEU A 388 14.90 6.57 1.86
CA LEU A 388 13.77 5.65 1.97
C LEU A 388 13.95 4.85 3.26
N THR A 389 13.06 5.05 4.21
CA THR A 389 13.16 4.48 5.56
C THR A 389 12.02 3.51 5.80
N GLY A 390 12.34 2.33 6.28
CA GLY A 390 11.40 1.35 6.76
C GLY A 390 11.18 1.55 8.26
N LEU A 391 9.93 1.76 8.66
CA LEU A 391 9.51 1.72 10.05
C LEU A 391 8.97 0.33 10.36
N ILE A 392 9.52 -0.32 11.37
CA ILE A 392 9.12 -1.63 11.86
C ILE A 392 8.56 -1.45 13.27
N ILE A 393 7.33 -1.91 13.49
CA ILE A 393 6.63 -1.84 14.77
C ILE A 393 6.24 -3.25 15.18
N SER A 394 6.88 -3.78 16.21
CA SER A 394 6.51 -5.08 16.78
C SER A 394 5.07 -5.03 17.32
N THR A 395 4.30 -6.08 17.01
CA THR A 395 2.97 -6.33 17.57
C THR A 395 3.03 -7.23 18.80
N ASP A 396 4.19 -7.38 19.42
CA ASP A 396 4.30 -8.04 20.72
C ASP A 396 3.64 -7.14 21.79
N PRO A 397 2.57 -7.60 22.48
CA PRO A 397 1.88 -6.82 23.50
C PRO A 397 2.75 -6.56 24.73
N ASP A 398 3.76 -7.39 24.99
CA ASP A 398 4.61 -7.30 26.17
C ASP A 398 5.75 -6.28 26.00
N LEU A 399 6.02 -5.87 24.76
CA LEU A 399 7.03 -4.84 24.49
C LEU A 399 6.47 -3.44 24.71
N ALA A 400 7.18 -2.65 25.53
CA ALA A 400 6.92 -1.22 25.64
C ALA A 400 7.10 -0.52 24.28
N VAL A 401 6.29 0.51 24.01
CA VAL A 401 6.29 1.23 22.71
C VAL A 401 7.68 1.67 22.24
N PRO A 402 8.57 2.25 23.08
CA PRO A 402 9.90 2.65 22.60
C PRO A 402 10.79 1.47 22.18
N ALA A 403 10.58 0.30 22.78
CA ALA A 403 11.33 -0.92 22.47
C ALA A 403 10.70 -1.71 21.31
N SER A 404 9.46 -1.40 20.94
CA SER A 404 8.76 -2.07 19.83
C SER A 404 9.03 -1.43 18.47
N VAL A 405 9.82 -0.35 18.40
CA VAL A 405 9.96 0.46 17.19
C VAL A 405 11.40 0.46 16.69
N GLU A 406 11.58 0.12 15.42
CA GLU A 406 12.86 0.14 14.73
C GLU A 406 12.73 0.93 13.41
N LEU A 407 13.77 1.70 13.09
CA LEU A 407 13.91 2.39 11.80
C LEU A 407 15.10 1.78 11.06
N THR A 408 14.90 1.43 9.80
CA THR A 408 15.94 0.90 8.92
C THR A 408 15.98 1.67 7.61
N GLN A 409 17.18 1.91 7.09
CA GLN A 409 17.31 2.48 5.75
C GLN A 409 17.06 1.38 4.70
N LEU A 410 16.12 1.60 3.79
CA LEU A 410 15.78 0.67 2.71
C LEU A 410 16.52 0.98 1.41
N ALA A 411 16.71 2.27 1.12
CA ALA A 411 17.47 2.74 -0.04
C ALA A 411 17.96 4.18 0.17
N GLU A 412 19.10 4.52 -0.44
CA GLU A 412 19.50 5.91 -0.60
C GLU A 412 18.61 6.61 -1.64
N CYS A 413 17.93 7.68 -1.24
CA CYS A 413 17.20 8.52 -2.18
C CYS A 413 18.15 9.59 -2.73
N ARG A 414 18.65 9.41 -3.95
CA ARG A 414 19.43 10.45 -4.65
C ARG A 414 18.56 11.55 -5.25
N ALA A 415 17.24 11.46 -5.10
CA ALA A 415 16.30 12.40 -5.68
C ALA A 415 16.27 13.70 -4.86
N PRO A 416 16.23 14.89 -5.51
CA PRO A 416 16.05 16.14 -4.81
C PRO A 416 14.70 16.18 -4.08
N ILE A 417 14.66 16.96 -2.99
CA ILE A 417 13.55 17.15 -2.03
C ILE A 417 12.20 17.56 -2.69
N LEU A 418 12.17 17.84 -3.98
CA LEU A 418 11.03 18.35 -4.74
C LEU A 418 10.49 17.31 -5.73
N THR A 419 10.12 16.11 -5.26
CA THR A 419 9.36 15.16 -6.08
C THR A 419 7.87 15.43 -5.92
N ASP A 420 7.17 15.65 -7.03
CA ASP A 420 5.74 15.99 -7.02
C ASP A 420 4.84 14.81 -6.59
N GLU A 421 5.29 13.57 -6.80
CA GLU A 421 4.47 12.38 -6.57
C GLU A 421 5.32 11.13 -6.32
N ARG A 422 4.86 10.25 -5.44
CA ARG A 422 5.60 9.02 -5.09
C ARG A 422 4.70 7.93 -4.55
N TRP A 423 5.02 6.68 -4.85
CA TRP A 423 4.32 5.52 -4.33
C TRP A 423 5.33 4.49 -3.85
N PHE A 424 5.09 3.89 -2.69
CA PHE A 424 5.93 2.83 -2.13
C PHE A 424 5.05 1.66 -1.68
N GLY A 425 5.30 0.49 -2.25
CA GLY A 425 4.81 -0.79 -1.77
C GLY A 425 5.77 -1.39 -0.74
N TYR A 426 5.75 -2.71 -0.57
CA TYR A 426 6.65 -3.35 0.38
C TYR A 426 8.10 -3.41 -0.12
N ARG A 427 8.33 -3.74 -1.40
CA ARG A 427 9.67 -3.91 -1.98
C ARG A 427 9.91 -3.11 -3.25
N LYS A 428 8.89 -2.38 -3.70
CA LYS A 428 8.87 -1.63 -4.95
C LYS A 428 8.42 -0.22 -4.68
N GLY A 429 9.04 0.75 -5.33
CA GLY A 429 8.68 2.15 -5.25
C GLY A 429 8.73 2.81 -6.60
N VAL A 430 7.99 3.89 -6.75
CA VAL A 430 8.05 4.77 -7.90
C VAL A 430 8.09 6.21 -7.39
N THR A 431 9.07 6.99 -7.83
CA THR A 431 9.10 8.43 -7.57
C THR A 431 9.06 9.18 -8.89
N LYS A 432 8.28 10.27 -8.95
CA LYS A 432 8.21 11.14 -10.12
C LYS A 432 9.19 12.28 -9.96
N GLN A 433 9.99 12.51 -10.99
CA GLN A 433 10.81 13.71 -11.12
C GLN A 433 10.63 14.29 -12.52
N LYS A 434 9.89 15.40 -12.62
CA LYS A 434 9.56 16.05 -13.90
C LYS A 434 8.89 15.04 -14.86
N GLN A 435 9.55 14.74 -15.98
CA GLN A 435 9.09 13.81 -17.02
C GLN A 435 9.73 12.42 -16.90
N ARG A 436 10.35 12.09 -15.75
CA ARG A 436 10.94 10.77 -15.51
C ARG A 436 10.32 10.18 -14.26
N ALA A 437 10.05 8.87 -14.30
CA ALA A 437 9.77 8.09 -13.11
C ALA A 437 10.98 7.22 -12.79
N GLN A 438 11.40 7.29 -11.54
CA GLN A 438 12.41 6.40 -10.98
C GLN A 438 11.70 5.22 -10.35
N LEU A 439 12.05 4.02 -10.80
CA LEU A 439 11.53 2.75 -10.31
C LEU A 439 12.57 2.17 -9.37
N LEU A 440 12.18 1.93 -8.12
CA LEU A 440 13.06 1.41 -7.08
C LEU A 440 12.62 0.00 -6.70
N CYS A 441 13.56 -0.93 -6.64
CA CYS A 441 13.43 -2.15 -5.85
C CYS A 441 14.33 -2.03 -4.63
N TYR A 442 13.83 -2.42 -3.47
CA TYR A 442 14.56 -2.42 -2.20
C TYR A 442 14.13 -3.64 -1.38
N LYS A 443 14.91 -3.93 -0.34
CA LYS A 443 14.70 -5.09 0.55
C LYS A 443 14.64 -4.63 1.99
N TRP A 444 13.87 -5.33 2.81
CA TRP A 444 13.90 -5.12 4.26
C TRP A 444 15.04 -5.93 4.89
N PRO A 445 15.51 -5.55 6.08
CA PRO A 445 16.40 -6.38 6.88
C PRO A 445 15.80 -7.77 7.09
N GLY A 446 16.60 -8.81 6.85
CA GLY A 446 16.19 -10.21 7.00
C GLY A 446 15.47 -10.81 5.78
N ASP A 447 15.03 -10.01 4.81
CA ASP A 447 14.41 -10.54 3.60
C ASP A 447 15.46 -11.23 2.71
N SER A 448 15.20 -12.48 2.30
CA SER A 448 15.95 -13.19 1.27
C SER A 448 15.47 -12.76 -0.13
N LEU A 449 15.72 -11.50 -0.48
CA LEU A 449 15.33 -10.91 -1.76
C LEU A 449 16.55 -10.39 -2.53
N PRO A 450 16.45 -10.26 -3.87
CA PRO A 450 17.50 -9.66 -4.67
C PRO A 450 17.90 -8.26 -4.16
N GLU A 451 19.15 -7.88 -4.42
CA GLU A 451 19.66 -6.56 -4.05
C GLU A 451 18.82 -5.42 -4.63
N ALA A 452 18.89 -4.28 -3.95
CA ALA A 452 18.21 -3.08 -4.39
C ALA A 452 18.62 -2.73 -5.83
N SER A 453 17.63 -2.41 -6.66
CA SER A 453 17.86 -2.06 -8.06
C SER A 453 17.10 -0.79 -8.42
N PHE A 454 17.64 -0.10 -9.42
CA PHE A 454 17.16 1.19 -9.86
C PHE A 454 16.98 1.16 -11.38
N SER A 455 15.85 1.65 -11.84
CA SER A 455 15.64 1.93 -13.25
C SER A 455 14.87 3.24 -13.42
N GLU A 456 14.97 3.81 -14.61
CA GLU A 456 14.24 5.02 -14.96
C GLU A 456 13.43 4.79 -16.22
N VAL A 457 12.24 5.38 -16.24
CA VAL A 457 11.37 5.39 -17.41
C VAL A 457 10.94 6.82 -17.70
N GLU A 458 10.91 7.17 -18.97
CA GLU A 458 10.33 8.43 -19.42
C GLU A 458 8.81 8.37 -19.29
N LEU A 459 8.24 9.38 -18.66
CA LEU A 459 6.81 9.60 -18.59
C LEU A 459 6.35 10.40 -19.82
N PRO A 460 5.13 10.18 -20.33
CA PRO A 460 4.58 11.00 -21.38
C PRO A 460 4.63 12.49 -21.00
N MET A 461 4.89 13.35 -21.99
CA MET A 461 4.74 14.79 -21.80
C MET A 461 3.28 15.13 -21.47
N GLY A 462 3.03 15.73 -20.32
CA GLY A 462 1.70 16.11 -19.88
C GLY A 462 1.63 16.51 -18.42
N ALA A 463 0.41 16.79 -17.96
CA ALA A 463 0.06 17.42 -16.68
C ALA A 463 0.47 16.61 -15.41
N ALA A 464 0.09 17.09 -14.22
CA ALA A 464 0.35 16.41 -12.95
C ALA A 464 -0.21 14.96 -12.95
N TYR A 465 0.52 14.00 -12.36
CA TYR A 465 0.29 12.56 -12.52
C TYR A 465 0.33 11.81 -11.19
N THR A 466 -0.81 11.34 -10.68
CA THR A 466 -0.82 10.43 -9.52
C THR A 466 -0.34 9.05 -9.85
N ILE A 467 0.71 8.63 -9.17
CA ILE A 467 1.39 7.37 -9.45
C ILE A 467 0.84 6.29 -8.53
N TYR A 468 0.40 5.19 -9.13
CA TYR A 468 0.06 3.96 -8.45
C TYR A 468 0.70 2.78 -9.17
N VAL A 469 0.88 1.65 -8.47
CA VAL A 469 1.35 0.41 -9.09
C VAL A 469 0.26 -0.62 -9.01
N ASP A 470 -0.36 -0.91 -10.14
CA ASP A 470 -1.32 -1.98 -10.32
C ASP A 470 -0.61 -3.32 -10.16
N LYS A 471 -0.93 -3.95 -9.03
CA LYS A 471 -0.42 -5.25 -8.70
C LYS A 471 -1.30 -6.36 -9.26
N ALA A 472 -2.54 -6.12 -9.68
CA ALA A 472 -3.42 -7.17 -10.17
C ALA A 472 -2.92 -7.84 -11.47
N HIS A 473 -1.99 -7.21 -12.19
CA HIS A 473 -1.41 -7.75 -13.43
C HIS A 473 -0.15 -8.61 -13.24
N PRO A 474 0.09 -9.62 -14.11
CA PRO A 474 1.27 -10.49 -14.05
C PRO A 474 2.62 -9.75 -14.13
N ARG A 475 2.61 -8.56 -14.71
CA ARG A 475 3.71 -7.61 -14.65
C ARG A 475 3.20 -6.39 -13.91
N SER A 476 3.94 -5.97 -12.88
CA SER A 476 3.59 -4.78 -12.10
C SER A 476 3.45 -3.62 -13.06
N ARG A 477 2.31 -2.93 -13.07
CA ARG A 477 2.10 -1.80 -13.97
C ARG A 477 2.11 -0.51 -13.20
N VAL A 478 2.84 0.49 -13.66
CA VAL A 478 2.68 1.84 -13.13
C VAL A 478 1.47 2.45 -13.82
N VAL A 479 0.57 3.03 -13.02
CA VAL A 479 -0.71 3.65 -13.36
C VAL A 479 -0.57 5.13 -13.00
N LEU A 480 -0.74 6.02 -13.97
CA LEU A 480 -0.70 7.47 -13.74
C LEU A 480 -2.11 8.08 -13.80
N PHE A 481 -2.56 8.90 -12.85
CA PHE A 481 -3.85 9.63 -12.95
C PHE A 481 -3.61 11.13 -13.22
N ILE A 482 -4.32 11.76 -14.15
CA ILE A 482 -4.10 13.18 -14.49
C ILE A 482 -5.02 14.12 -13.73
N ASN A 483 -4.45 15.12 -13.03
CA ASN A 483 -5.16 16.22 -12.37
C ASN A 483 -6.22 15.79 -11.34
N GLY A 484 -5.98 14.69 -10.61
CA GLY A 484 -6.94 14.19 -9.63
C GLY A 484 -8.29 13.75 -10.22
N ARG A 485 -8.43 13.76 -11.55
CA ARG A 485 -9.55 13.19 -12.25
C ARG A 485 -9.07 11.87 -12.84
N PRO A 486 -9.87 10.80 -12.79
CA PRO A 486 -9.63 9.69 -13.69
C PRO A 486 -9.80 10.32 -15.06
N CYS A 487 -8.75 10.49 -15.85
CA CYS A 487 -8.82 11.29 -17.09
C CYS A 487 -7.84 10.80 -18.14
N LYS A 488 -6.71 10.23 -17.70
CA LYS A 488 -5.74 9.52 -18.53
C LYS A 488 -4.95 8.58 -17.63
N THR A 489 -5.21 7.27 -17.72
CA THR A 489 -4.37 6.27 -17.07
C THR A 489 -3.23 5.84 -17.97
N VAL A 490 -1.98 6.11 -17.59
CA VAL A 490 -0.80 5.60 -18.31
C VAL A 490 -0.33 4.29 -17.68
N PHE A 491 -0.13 3.27 -18.50
CA PHE A 491 0.38 1.96 -18.08
C PHE A 491 1.85 1.80 -18.47
N PHE A 492 2.61 1.02 -17.71
CA PHE A 492 3.94 0.52 -18.06
C PHE A 492 3.90 -1.00 -17.85
N GLY A 493 4.32 -1.83 -18.81
CA GLY A 493 3.99 -3.27 -18.82
C GLY A 493 5.11 -4.20 -19.25
#